data_AF-A0A534SMI5-F1
#
_entry.id   AF-A0A534SMI5-F1
#
_cell.length_a   1.000
_cell.length_b   1.000
_cell.length_c   1.000
_cell.angle_alpha   90.00
_cell.angle_beta   90.00
_cell.angle_gamma   90.00
#
_symmetry.space_group_name_H-M   'P 1'
#
loop_
_entity.id
_entity.type
_entity.pdbx_description
1 polymer ?
#
loop_
_entity_poly.entity_id
_entity_poly.type
_entity_poly.pdbx_seq_one_letter_code
_entity_poly.pdbx_strand_id
1 'polypeptide(L)'
;MMYRIRLYAVSFALLTLCSIAVSIAGATPAEEALAKINRLPLGERQATLVKEAKTEKSVVWYAPMNREDLRQFTTAFEAEYPFLKVEILTGGPQSLLNRILTEHRAARYNYDILNIRSSALYTLKKANAIGRHDSPYRRGLRAGFYDKDGYFNGI
;
A
#
# COMPACT_ATOMS: atom_id res chain seq x y z
N MET A 1 0.45 -14.05 64.04
CA MET A 1 0.19 -14.91 62.87
C MET A 1 -0.96 -14.28 62.10
N MET A 2 -0.87 -14.15 60.76
CA MET A 2 -1.90 -13.64 59.81
C MET A 2 -2.03 -12.09 59.71
N TYR A 3 -2.11 -11.37 58.57
CA TYR A 3 -1.96 -11.56 57.11
C TYR A 3 -1.71 -10.12 56.56
N ARG A 4 -0.57 -9.82 55.91
CA ARG A 4 -0.38 -9.74 54.45
C ARG A 4 -1.17 -8.65 53.69
N ILE A 5 -0.44 -7.60 53.30
CA ILE A 5 -0.18 -7.24 51.88
C ILE A 5 -1.41 -7.35 50.96
N ARG A 6 -2.15 -6.26 50.79
CA ARG A 6 -2.98 -6.01 49.60
C ARG A 6 -3.04 -4.51 49.26
N LEU A 7 -1.88 -3.88 49.08
CA LEU A 7 -1.78 -2.54 48.46
C LEU A 7 -1.06 -2.57 47.09
N TYR A 8 -0.90 -3.77 46.50
CA TYR A 8 -0.29 -3.96 45.18
C TYR A 8 -1.30 -4.36 44.09
N ALA A 9 -2.57 -4.57 44.44
CA ALA A 9 -3.59 -5.04 43.49
C ALA A 9 -4.16 -3.91 42.59
N VAL A 10 -3.87 -2.64 42.89
CA VAL A 10 -4.37 -1.49 42.10
C VAL A 10 -3.32 -1.00 41.09
N SER A 11 -2.02 -1.20 41.34
CA SER A 11 -0.96 -0.76 40.41
C SER A 11 -0.73 -1.69 39.22
N PHE A 12 -1.25 -2.92 39.23
CA PHE A 12 -1.13 -3.83 38.07
C PHE A 12 -2.28 -3.68 37.06
N ALA A 13 -3.36 -2.98 37.43
CA ALA A 13 -4.51 -2.74 36.56
C ALA A 13 -4.36 -1.49 35.67
N LEU A 14 -3.37 -0.63 35.92
CA LEU A 14 -3.11 0.57 35.10
C LEU A 14 -2.01 0.38 34.03
N LEU A 15 -1.21 -0.69 34.10
CA LEU A 15 -0.15 -0.98 33.12
C LEU A 15 -0.60 -1.88 31.96
N THR A 16 -1.80 -2.46 32.03
CA THR A 16 -2.38 -3.28 30.96
C THR A 16 -3.36 -2.53 30.05
N LEU A 17 -3.63 -1.25 30.31
CA LEU A 17 -4.52 -0.43 29.47
C LEU A 17 -3.80 0.40 28.40
N CYS A 18 -2.46 0.36 28.33
CA CYS A 18 -1.66 1.15 27.38
C CYS A 18 -0.98 0.30 26.28
N SER A 19 -1.57 -0.84 25.90
CA SER A 19 -1.08 -1.65 24.77
C SER A 19 -2.17 -2.04 23.76
N ILE A 20 -3.38 -1.47 23.83
CA ILE A 20 -4.47 -1.77 22.87
C ILE A 20 -4.82 -0.57 21.97
N ALA A 21 -4.09 0.54 22.06
CA ALA A 21 -4.33 1.71 21.21
C ALA A 21 -3.26 1.87 20.12
N VAL A 22 -2.90 0.80 19.42
CA VAL A 22 -2.18 0.93 18.14
C VAL A 22 -2.80 -0.02 17.12
N SER A 23 -3.29 0.58 16.04
CA SER A 23 -3.73 -0.05 14.79
C SER A 23 -5.13 -0.66 14.73
N ILE A 24 -6.14 0.20 14.85
CA ILE A 24 -7.35 0.08 14.00
C ILE A 24 -7.52 1.40 13.24
N ALA A 25 -6.66 1.62 12.26
CA ALA A 25 -6.82 2.67 11.26
C ALA A 25 -6.22 2.19 9.94
N GLY A 26 -6.75 1.08 9.42
CA GLY A 26 -6.47 0.65 8.06
C GLY A 26 -7.14 1.61 7.10
N ALA A 27 -6.33 2.36 6.35
CA ALA A 27 -6.66 3.11 5.13
C ALA A 27 -7.08 4.60 5.20
N THR A 28 -7.17 5.30 6.34
CA THR A 28 -7.51 6.74 6.33
C THR A 28 -6.34 7.71 6.06
N PRO A 29 -5.12 7.56 6.63
CA PRO A 29 -4.10 8.60 6.49
C PRO A 29 -3.46 8.64 5.09
N ALA A 30 -3.20 7.48 4.49
CA ALA A 30 -2.58 7.38 3.17
C ALA A 30 -3.54 7.81 2.05
N GLU A 31 -4.81 7.39 2.11
CA GLU A 31 -5.83 7.83 1.16
C GLU A 31 -6.10 9.34 1.27
N GLU A 32 -6.11 9.90 2.49
CA GLU A 32 -6.27 11.34 2.71
C GLU A 32 -5.07 12.15 2.18
N ALA A 33 -3.84 11.70 2.46
CA ALA A 33 -2.63 12.31 1.93
C ALA A 33 -2.63 12.30 0.39
N LEU A 34 -2.99 11.16 -0.20
CA LEU A 34 -3.12 11.04 -1.66
C LEU A 34 -4.24 11.92 -2.22
N ALA A 35 -5.39 12.00 -1.55
CA ALA A 35 -6.50 12.87 -1.94
C ALA A 35 -6.09 14.36 -1.90
N LYS A 36 -5.25 14.77 -0.96
CA LYS A 36 -4.67 16.12 -0.95
C LYS A 36 -3.76 16.34 -2.15
N ILE A 37 -2.85 15.42 -2.43
CA ILE A 37 -1.92 15.49 -3.57
C ILE A 37 -2.69 15.53 -4.91
N ASN A 38 -3.77 14.76 -5.04
CA ASN A 38 -4.56 14.69 -6.27
C ASN A 38 -5.37 15.96 -6.58
N ARG A 39 -5.56 16.87 -5.61
CA ARG A 39 -6.19 18.18 -5.83
C ARG A 39 -5.23 19.23 -6.37
N LEU A 40 -3.92 18.96 -6.37
CA LEU A 40 -2.91 19.89 -6.89
C LEU A 40 -2.95 19.94 -8.42
N PRO A 41 -2.60 21.09 -9.04
CA PRO A 41 -2.32 21.16 -10.47
C PRO A 41 -1.28 20.12 -10.90
N LEU A 42 -1.35 19.61 -12.14
CA LEU A 42 -0.53 18.47 -12.59
C LEU A 42 0.98 18.64 -12.34
N GLY A 43 1.52 19.83 -12.61
CA GLY A 43 2.94 20.14 -12.37
C GLY A 43 3.31 20.13 -10.89
N GLU A 44 2.51 20.80 -10.05
CA GLU A 44 2.72 20.83 -8.59
C GLU A 44 2.54 19.45 -7.95
N ARG A 45 1.58 18.66 -8.45
CA ARG A 45 1.37 17.28 -8.06
C ARG A 45 2.61 16.44 -8.34
N GLN A 46 3.14 16.51 -9.56
CA GLN A 46 4.32 15.74 -9.95
C GLN A 46 5.56 16.16 -9.15
N ALA A 47 5.79 17.46 -8.99
CA ALA A 47 6.89 17.98 -8.18
C ALA A 47 6.79 17.51 -6.71
N THR A 48 5.58 17.50 -6.15
CA THR A 48 5.33 17.01 -4.78
C THR A 48 5.64 15.52 -4.67
N LEU A 49 5.13 14.69 -5.58
CA LEU A 49 5.40 13.24 -5.58
C LEU A 49 6.91 12.95 -5.68
N VAL A 50 7.62 13.63 -6.58
CA VAL A 50 9.07 13.46 -6.75
C VAL A 50 9.84 13.89 -5.49
N LYS A 51 9.42 14.99 -4.85
CA LYS A 51 10.05 15.48 -3.62
C LYS A 51 9.92 14.45 -2.48
N GLU A 52 8.72 13.92 -2.25
CA GLU A 52 8.50 12.95 -1.18
C GLU A 52 9.17 11.59 -1.51
N ALA A 53 9.10 11.12 -2.76
CA ALA A 53 9.76 9.88 -3.20
C ALA A 53 11.30 9.91 -3.04
N LYS A 54 11.93 11.10 -3.12
CA LYS A 54 13.37 11.25 -2.80
C LYS A 54 13.71 10.88 -1.36
N THR A 55 12.74 10.90 -0.45
CA THR A 55 12.94 10.48 0.95
C THR A 55 12.77 8.97 1.13
N GLU A 56 11.91 8.33 0.32
CA GLU A 56 11.55 6.91 0.41
C GLU A 56 12.60 5.97 -0.19
N LYS A 57 13.34 6.41 -1.23
CA LYS A 57 14.47 5.71 -1.87
C LYS A 57 14.17 4.42 -2.62
N SER A 58 13.14 3.68 -2.26
CA SER A 58 12.67 2.54 -3.05
C SER A 58 11.15 2.45 -3.11
N VAL A 59 10.68 1.67 -4.07
CA VAL A 59 9.29 1.27 -4.22
C VAL A 59 9.23 -0.24 -4.42
N VAL A 60 8.37 -0.92 -3.66
CA VAL A 60 8.22 -2.38 -3.71
C VAL A 60 7.05 -2.74 -4.62
N TRP A 61 7.36 -3.44 -5.71
CA TRP A 61 6.40 -3.86 -6.72
C TRP A 61 6.19 -5.38 -6.72
N TYR A 62 4.98 -5.80 -6.37
CA TYR A 62 4.53 -7.19 -6.48
C TYR A 62 3.96 -7.41 -7.88
N ALA A 63 4.69 -8.17 -8.71
CA ALA A 63 4.50 -8.14 -10.14
C ALA A 63 4.48 -9.54 -10.78
N PRO A 64 3.29 -10.13 -11.02
CA PRO A 64 3.14 -11.41 -11.72
C PRO A 64 3.32 -11.23 -13.24
N MET A 65 4.52 -10.85 -13.65
CA MET A 65 4.92 -10.57 -15.03
C MET A 65 6.17 -11.35 -15.42
N ASN A 66 6.42 -11.49 -16.71
CA ASN A 66 7.66 -12.10 -17.18
C ASN A 66 8.85 -11.16 -16.92
N ARG A 67 10.07 -11.73 -16.88
CA ARG A 67 11.29 -10.99 -16.55
C ARG A 67 11.59 -9.85 -17.52
N GLU A 68 11.30 -10.03 -18.81
CA GLU A 68 11.62 -9.06 -19.83
C GLU A 68 10.74 -7.81 -19.71
N ASP A 69 9.43 -7.98 -19.50
CA ASP A 69 8.53 -6.85 -19.25
C ASP A 69 8.98 -6.07 -18.00
N LEU A 70 9.28 -6.78 -16.90
CA LEU A 70 9.77 -6.18 -15.66
C LEU A 70 11.04 -5.36 -15.88
N ARG A 71 11.97 -5.89 -16.68
CA ARG A 71 13.21 -5.19 -17.01
C ARG A 71 12.93 -3.92 -17.80
N GLN A 72 12.02 -3.95 -18.77
CA GLN A 72 11.66 -2.78 -19.57
C GLN A 72 11.05 -1.67 -18.71
N PHE A 73 10.08 -2.01 -17.85
CA PHE A 73 9.45 -1.04 -16.95
C PHE A 73 10.45 -0.44 -15.96
N THR A 74 11.25 -1.28 -15.29
CA THR A 74 12.20 -0.79 -14.28
C THR A 74 13.34 0.00 -14.90
N THR A 75 13.86 -0.40 -16.07
CA THR A 75 14.92 0.36 -16.76
C THR A 75 14.44 1.77 -17.11
N ALA A 76 13.24 1.91 -17.69
CA ALA A 76 12.70 3.21 -18.06
C ALA A 76 12.41 4.07 -16.82
N PHE A 77 11.82 3.48 -15.77
CA PHE A 77 11.47 4.19 -14.55
C PHE A 77 12.71 4.66 -13.78
N GLU A 78 13.71 3.80 -13.61
CA GLU A 78 14.94 4.13 -12.89
C GLU A 78 15.84 5.09 -13.69
N ALA A 79 15.73 5.13 -15.02
CA ALA A 79 16.39 6.15 -15.83
C ALA A 79 15.79 7.55 -15.61
N GLU A 80 14.47 7.65 -15.51
CA GLU A 80 13.76 8.91 -15.23
C GLU A 80 13.92 9.34 -13.76
N TYR A 81 13.93 8.38 -12.83
CA TYR A 81 14.02 8.61 -11.39
C TYR A 81 15.21 7.84 -10.76
N PRO A 82 16.46 8.25 -11.03
CA PRO A 82 17.66 7.50 -10.60
C PRO A 82 17.88 7.47 -9.06
N PHE A 83 17.11 8.25 -8.31
CA PHE A 83 17.14 8.26 -6.84
C PHE A 83 16.19 7.23 -6.21
N LEU A 84 15.37 6.54 -7.01
CA LEU A 84 14.32 5.64 -6.55
C LEU A 84 14.53 4.25 -7.16
N LYS A 85 14.77 3.25 -6.31
CA LYS A 85 14.96 1.86 -6.75
C LYS A 85 13.63 1.11 -6.81
N VAL A 86 13.43 0.27 -7.84
CA VAL A 86 12.27 -0.63 -7.88
C VAL A 86 12.66 -2.00 -7.35
N GLU A 87 12.10 -2.38 -6.21
CA GLU A 87 12.25 -3.70 -5.61
C GLU A 87 11.13 -4.62 -6.08
N ILE A 88 11.47 -5.69 -6.80
CA ILE A 88 10.45 -6.56 -7.40
C ILE A 88 10.31 -7.86 -6.63
N LEU A 89 9.06 -8.20 -6.29
CA LEU A 89 8.68 -9.57 -6.00
C LEU A 89 7.82 -10.11 -7.15
N THR A 90 8.34 -11.10 -7.87
CA THR A 90 7.63 -11.77 -8.96
C THR A 90 7.26 -13.21 -8.62
N GLY A 91 6.27 -13.75 -9.31
CA GLY A 91 5.76 -15.11 -9.09
C GLY A 91 4.45 -15.36 -9.82
N GLY A 92 3.85 -16.53 -9.59
CA GLY A 92 2.54 -16.85 -10.14
C GLY A 92 1.44 -15.94 -9.57
N PRO A 93 0.45 -15.49 -10.38
CA PRO A 93 -0.60 -14.57 -9.92
C PRO A 93 -1.31 -15.03 -8.64
N GLN A 94 -1.66 -16.31 -8.54
CA GLN A 94 -2.34 -16.85 -7.36
C GLN A 94 -1.42 -16.90 -6.12
N SER A 95 -0.14 -17.16 -6.32
CA SER A 95 0.84 -17.18 -5.23
C SER A 95 1.02 -15.78 -4.63
N LEU A 96 1.16 -14.75 -5.47
CA LEU A 96 1.24 -13.36 -5.02
C LEU A 96 -0.07 -12.90 -4.35
N LEU A 97 -1.24 -13.25 -4.90
CA LEU A 97 -2.52 -12.95 -4.26
C LEU A 97 -2.60 -13.54 -2.84
N ASN A 98 -2.27 -14.82 -2.68
CA ASN A 98 -2.28 -15.49 -1.37
C ASN A 98 -1.28 -14.85 -0.40
N ARG A 99 -0.12 -14.41 -0.90
CA ARG A 99 0.87 -13.69 -0.10
C ARG A 99 0.32 -12.35 0.41
N ILE A 100 -0.23 -11.52 -0.49
CA ILE A 100 -0.82 -10.21 -0.11
C ILE A 100 -1.90 -10.40 0.95
N LEU A 101 -2.80 -11.36 0.76
CA LEU A 101 -3.87 -11.65 1.74
C LEU A 101 -3.32 -12.15 3.08
N THR A 102 -2.17 -12.82 3.08
CA THR A 102 -1.51 -13.30 4.31
C THR A 102 -0.78 -12.18 5.02
N GLU A 103 -0.02 -11.36 4.31
CA GLU A 103 0.65 -10.18 4.84
C GLU A 103 -0.36 -9.18 5.41
N HIS A 104 -1.45 -8.91 4.68
CA HIS A 104 -2.51 -8.02 5.13
C HIS A 104 -3.18 -8.50 6.42
N ARG A 105 -3.53 -9.80 6.52
CA ARG A 105 -4.08 -10.38 7.76
C ARG A 105 -3.10 -10.32 8.93
N ALA A 106 -1.80 -10.30 8.65
CA ALA A 106 -0.75 -10.13 9.65
C ALA A 106 -0.40 -8.65 9.92
N ALA A 107 -1.18 -7.70 9.39
CA ALA A 107 -0.92 -6.26 9.46
C ALA A 107 0.48 -5.87 8.93
N ARG A 108 0.98 -6.59 7.93
CA ARG A 108 2.22 -6.29 7.20
C ARG A 108 1.86 -5.74 5.83
N TYR A 109 2.35 -4.54 5.52
CA TYR A 109 2.09 -3.83 4.27
C TYR A 109 3.40 -3.69 3.50
N ASN A 110 3.87 -4.80 2.93
CA ASN A 110 5.24 -4.89 2.39
C ASN A 110 5.37 -4.42 0.92
N TYR A 111 4.27 -4.14 0.24
CA TYR A 111 4.26 -3.76 -1.17
C TYR A 111 3.58 -2.40 -1.34
N ASP A 112 4.07 -1.63 -2.30
CA ASP A 112 3.52 -0.31 -2.66
C ASP A 112 2.68 -0.40 -3.93
N ILE A 113 3.11 -1.24 -4.88
CA ILE A 113 2.50 -1.40 -6.19
C ILE A 113 2.20 -2.87 -6.43
N LEU A 114 1.05 -3.14 -7.05
CA LEU A 114 0.65 -4.46 -7.50
C LEU A 114 0.00 -4.33 -8.87
N ASN A 115 0.42 -5.14 -9.83
CA ASN A 115 -0.39 -5.38 -11.01
C ASN A 115 -1.10 -6.74 -10.88
N ILE A 116 -2.40 -6.75 -11.16
CA ILE A 116 -3.24 -7.95 -11.08
C ILE A 116 -4.00 -8.15 -12.38
N ARG A 117 -4.42 -9.41 -12.59
CA ARG A 117 -5.56 -9.67 -13.47
C ARG A 117 -6.84 -9.21 -12.75
N SER A 118 -7.81 -8.74 -13.52
CA SER A 118 -9.11 -8.30 -13.03
C SER A 118 -9.84 -9.34 -12.17
N SER A 119 -9.55 -10.64 -12.35
CA SER A 119 -10.09 -11.73 -11.53
C SER A 119 -9.69 -11.65 -10.04
N ALA A 120 -8.55 -11.05 -9.68
CA ALA A 120 -8.11 -10.92 -8.30
C ALA A 120 -8.67 -9.66 -7.60
N LEU A 121 -9.19 -8.70 -8.37
CA LEU A 121 -9.60 -7.38 -7.86
C LEU A 121 -10.71 -7.49 -6.80
N TYR A 122 -11.75 -8.29 -7.09
CA TYR A 122 -12.87 -8.45 -6.15
C TYR A 122 -12.40 -9.02 -4.80
N THR A 123 -11.53 -10.03 -4.83
CA THR A 123 -10.98 -10.66 -3.63
C THR A 123 -10.17 -9.67 -2.80
N LEU A 124 -9.30 -8.88 -3.43
CA LEU A 124 -8.49 -7.88 -2.75
C LEU A 124 -9.35 -6.75 -2.15
N LYS A 125 -10.37 -6.28 -2.88
CA LYS A 125 -11.35 -5.30 -2.37
C LYS A 125 -12.09 -5.84 -1.15
N LYS A 126 -12.62 -7.07 -1.23
CA LYS A 126 -13.36 -7.70 -0.13
C LYS A 126 -12.49 -7.88 1.12
N ALA A 127 -11.20 -8.12 0.95
CA ALA A 127 -10.23 -8.25 2.04
C ALA A 127 -9.69 -6.90 2.57
N ASN A 128 -10.09 -5.76 1.96
CA ASN A 128 -9.51 -4.44 2.22
C ASN A 128 -7.98 -4.39 2.06
N ALA A 129 -7.43 -5.24 1.18
CA ALA A 129 -5.99 -5.45 1.03
C ALA A 129 -5.33 -4.49 0.02
N ILE A 130 -6.12 -3.60 -0.60
CA ILE A 130 -5.69 -2.59 -1.57
C ILE A 130 -6.38 -1.25 -1.25
N GLY A 131 -5.70 -0.14 -1.50
CA GLY A 131 -6.25 1.21 -1.37
C GLY A 131 -6.79 1.77 -2.69
N ARG A 132 -7.55 2.85 -2.61
CA ARG A 132 -7.97 3.60 -3.80
C ARG A 132 -6.83 4.47 -4.34
N HIS A 133 -6.67 4.47 -5.65
CA HIS A 133 -5.74 5.34 -6.37
C HIS A 133 -6.42 6.00 -7.59
N ASP A 134 -7.04 7.15 -7.34
CA ASP A 134 -7.62 7.99 -8.39
C ASP A 134 -6.54 8.88 -9.02
N SER A 135 -5.83 8.33 -10.01
CA SER A 135 -4.80 9.05 -10.73
C SER A 135 -5.40 10.05 -11.73
N PRO A 136 -4.87 11.27 -11.88
CA PRO A 136 -5.32 12.17 -12.96
C PRO A 136 -5.12 11.58 -14.37
N TYR A 137 -4.17 10.64 -14.51
CA TYR A 137 -3.92 9.91 -15.76
C TYR A 137 -5.07 8.95 -16.13
N ARG A 138 -5.92 8.57 -15.17
CA ARG A 138 -7.13 7.76 -15.38
C ARG A 138 -8.09 8.39 -16.39
N ARG A 139 -8.12 9.72 -16.48
CA ARG A 139 -8.95 10.46 -17.45
C ARG A 139 -8.58 10.18 -18.91
N GLY A 140 -7.37 9.70 -19.17
CA GLY A 140 -6.93 9.28 -20.50
C GLY A 140 -7.30 7.84 -20.85
N LEU A 141 -7.79 7.05 -19.89
CA LEU A 141 -8.12 5.64 -20.11
C LEU A 141 -9.49 5.48 -20.77
N ARG A 142 -9.61 4.48 -21.65
CA ARG A 142 -10.89 4.08 -22.24
C ARG A 142 -11.80 3.46 -21.18
N ALA A 143 -13.10 3.59 -21.35
CA ALA A 143 -14.07 2.88 -20.53
C ALA A 143 -13.76 1.37 -20.50
N GLY A 144 -13.79 0.75 -19.33
CA GLY A 144 -13.41 -0.65 -19.11
C GLY A 144 -11.94 -0.87 -18.73
N PHE A 145 -11.06 0.10 -18.93
CA PHE A 145 -9.68 0.06 -18.42
C PHE A 145 -9.56 0.64 -17.01
N TYR A 146 -10.68 0.92 -16.35
CA TYR A 146 -10.70 1.44 -14.99
C TYR A 146 -12.05 1.10 -14.33
N ASP A 147 -12.08 0.96 -13.01
CA ASP A 147 -13.31 0.73 -12.24
C ASP A 147 -14.00 2.04 -11.82
N LYS A 148 -15.24 2.04 -11.34
CA LYS A 148 -15.86 3.29 -10.87
C LYS A 148 -15.39 3.72 -9.46
N ASP A 149 -14.79 2.81 -8.69
CA ASP A 149 -14.49 3.02 -7.27
C ASP A 149 -13.02 3.41 -7.01
N GLY A 150 -12.17 3.44 -8.06
CA GLY A 150 -10.78 3.92 -7.98
C GLY A 150 -9.74 2.88 -7.56
N TYR A 151 -10.03 1.59 -7.60
CA TYR A 151 -9.10 0.53 -7.19
C TYR A 151 -8.23 -0.05 -8.31
N PHE A 152 -8.59 0.21 -9.57
CA PHE A 152 -7.97 -0.38 -10.73
C PHE A 152 -7.74 0.66 -11.82
N ASN A 153 -6.51 0.74 -12.31
CA ASN A 153 -6.14 1.45 -13.53
C ASN A 153 -5.46 0.42 -14.44
N GLY A 154 -6.00 0.19 -15.62
CA GLY A 154 -5.43 -0.67 -16.64
C GLY A 154 -4.19 -0.02 -17.24
N ILE A 155 -3.15 -0.83 -17.39
CA ILE A 155 -1.92 -0.52 -18.12
C ILE A 155 -1.90 -1.32 -19.43
#